data_AF-A0A9D9YBW0-F1
#
_entry.id   AF-A0A9D9YBW0-F1
#
_cell.length_a   1.000
_cell.length_b   1.000
_cell.length_c   1.000
_cell.angle_alpha   90.00
_cell.angle_beta   90.00
_cell.angle_gamma   90.00
#
_symmetry.space_group_name_H-M   'P 1'
#
loop_
_entity.id
_entity.type
_entity.pdbx_description
1 polymer ?
#
loop_
_entity_poly.entity_id
_entity_poly.type
_entity_poly.pdbx_seq_one_letter_code
_entity_poly.pdbx_strand_id
1 'polypeptide(L)' 'MDIINLNFEEPLTLFIAGQKIQLVAFKTPEAGNIKFGIDAPRTVQVHREEIYQAIKQKKGQND' A
#
# COMPACT_ATOMS: atom_id res chain seq x y z
N MET A 1 -5.17 14.48 -3.50
CA MET A 1 -4.08 13.67 -4.10
C MET A 1 -2.81 14.44 -3.83
N ASP A 2 -1.96 13.90 -2.96
CA ASP A 2 -0.70 14.52 -2.58
C ASP A 2 0.44 13.78 -3.30
N ILE A 3 1.30 14.53 -3.98
CA ILE A 3 2.46 13.98 -4.68
C ILE A 3 3.69 14.32 -3.86
N ILE A 4 4.47 13.32 -3.50
CA ILE A 4 5.71 13.45 -2.74
C ILE A 4 6.84 12.69 -3.43
N ASN A 5 8.07 13.15 -3.23
CA ASN A 5 9.26 12.39 -3.60
C ASN A 5 9.66 11.48 -2.44
N LEU A 6 9.92 10.22 -2.73
CA LEU A 6 10.39 9.23 -1.76
C LEU A 6 11.79 8.78 -2.12
N ASN A 7 12.67 8.79 -1.12
CA ASN A 7 13.95 8.12 -1.22
C ASN A 7 13.72 6.61 -1.13
N PHE A 8 14.50 5.84 -1.90
CA PHE A 8 14.51 4.40 -1.76
C PHE A 8 15.16 4.00 -0.44
N GLU A 9 14.71 2.88 0.13
CA GLU A 9 15.22 2.28 1.37
C GLU A 9 15.00 3.12 2.63
N GLU A 10 14.30 4.26 2.52
CA GLU A 10 13.89 5.09 3.65
C GLU A 10 12.40 4.88 3.99
N PRO A 11 12.05 4.68 5.27
CA PRO A 11 10.66 4.49 5.67
C PRO A 11 9.88 5.81 5.70
N LEU A 12 8.81 5.87 4.92
CA LEU A 12 7.75 6.86 5.04
C LEU A 12 6.76 6.40 6.11
N THR A 13 6.55 7.23 7.14
CA THR A 13 5.51 6.98 8.14
C THR A 13 4.21 7.70 7.76
N LEU A 14 3.12 6.93 7.71
CA LEU A 14 1.77 7.40 7.45
C LEU A 14 0.88 7.14 8.68
N PHE A 15 -0.10 8.01 8.91
CA PHE A 15 -1.13 7.81 9.92
C PHE A 15 -2.49 7.75 9.24
N ILE A 16 -3.11 6.55 9.23
CA ILE A 16 -4.44 6.33 8.66
C ILE A 16 -5.37 5.93 9.79
N ALA A 17 -6.46 6.68 9.99
CA ALA A 17 -7.41 6.47 11.09
C ALA A 17 -6.73 6.34 12.48
N GLY A 18 -5.67 7.11 12.71
CA GLY A 18 -4.87 7.06 13.94
C GLY A 18 -3.92 5.87 14.05
N GLN A 19 -3.84 5.00 13.04
CA GLN A 19 -2.96 3.84 13.01
C GLN A 19 -1.68 4.17 12.23
N LYS A 20 -0.52 3.86 12.82
CA LYS A 20 0.79 4.05 12.21
C LYS A 20 1.03 2.98 11.15
N ILE A 21 1.41 3.39 9.96
CA ILE A 21 1.80 2.52 8.84
C ILE A 21 3.17 3.00 8.35
N GLN A 22 4.08 2.07 8.05
CA GLN A 22 5.37 2.39 7.46
C GLN A 22 5.44 1.81 6.06
N LEU A 23 5.88 2.63 5.11
CA LEU A 23 6.07 2.27 3.71
C LEU A 23 7.53 2.48 3.33
N VAL A 24 8.14 1.49 2.71
CA VAL A 24 9.51 1.57 2.18
C VAL A 24 9.50 1.21 0.71
N ALA A 25 10.07 2.06 -0.13
CA ALA A 25 10.26 1.78 -1.55
C ALA A 25 11.63 1.13 -1.79
N PHE A 26 11.67 0.07 -2.58
CA PHE A 26 12.88 -0.64 -2.98
C PHE A 26 13.00 -0.68 -4.50
N LYS A 27 14.21 -0.47 -5.01
CA LYS A 27 14.52 -0.67 -6.42
C LYS A 27 14.47 -2.15 -6.75
N THR A 28 13.94 -2.50 -7.91
CA THR A 28 14.03 -3.84 -8.46
C THR A 28 14.99 -3.86 -9.66
N PRO A 29 15.60 -5.01 -9.99
CA PRO A 29 16.43 -5.14 -11.20
C PRO A 29 15.66 -4.88 -12.49
N GLU A 30 14.36 -5.15 -12.47
CA GLU A 30 13.46 -4.91 -13.61
C GLU A 30 13.08 -3.43 -13.67
N ALA A 31 13.34 -2.80 -14.82
CA ALA A 31 12.99 -1.40 -15.07
C ALA A 31 11.48 -1.20 -15.08
N GLY A 32 11.01 -0.13 -14.43
CA GLY A 32 9.59 0.19 -14.32
C GLY A 32 8.89 -0.45 -13.11
N ASN A 33 9.50 -1.48 -12.51
CA ASN A 33 8.98 -2.10 -11.30
C ASN A 33 9.59 -1.45 -10.04
N ILE A 34 8.76 -1.30 -9.02
CA ILE A 34 9.15 -0.82 -7.69
C ILE A 34 8.53 -1.79 -6.68
N LYS A 35 9.35 -2.26 -5.73
CA LYS A 35 8.86 -3.08 -4.63
C LYS A 35 8.53 -2.18 -3.45
N PHE A 36 7.36 -2.38 -2.85
CA PHE A 36 6.97 -1.71 -1.62
C PHE A 36 6.97 -2.69 -0.45
N GLY A 37 7.69 -2.35 0.61
CA GLY A 37 7.52 -2.96 1.93
C GLY A 37 6.48 -2.16 2.71
N ILE A 38 5.47 -2.83 3.25
CA ILE A 38 4.41 -2.20 4.04
C ILE A 38 4.36 -2.88 5.39
N ASP A 39 4.61 -2.12 6.45
CA ASP A 39 4.42 -2.53 7.84
C ASP A 39 3.18 -1.82 8.38
N ALA A 40 2.18 -2.60 8.73
CA ALA A 40 0.88 -2.11 9.18
C ALA A 40 0.31 -3.03 10.28
N PRO A 41 -0.48 -2.48 11.22
CA PRO A 41 -1.20 -3.27 12.20
C PRO A 41 -2.17 -4.26 11.53
N ARG A 42 -2.45 -5.39 12.19
CA ARG A 42 -3.37 -6.42 11.69
C ARG A 42 -4.81 -5.94 11.46
N THR A 43 -5.18 -4.81 12.06
CA THR A 43 -6.48 -4.15 11.87
C THR A 43 -6.58 -3.43 10.51
N VAL A 44 -5.45 -3.11 9.88
CA VAL A 44 -5.40 -2.48 8.55
C VAL A 44 -5.23 -3.57 7.50
N GLN A 45 -6.19 -3.68 6.59
CA GLN A 45 -6.04 -4.52 5.42
C GLN A 45 -5.31 -3.76 4.33
N VAL A 46 -4.21 -4.34 3.83
CA VAL A 46 -3.41 -3.77 2.75
C VAL A 46 -3.60 -4.65 1.52
N HIS A 47 -4.11 -4.04 0.46
CA HIS A 47 -4.40 -4.72 -0.81
C HIS A 47 -3.79 -3.91 -1.95
N ARG A 48 -3.41 -4.59 -3.03
CA ARG A 48 -3.21 -3.90 -4.31
C ARG A 48 -4.56 -3.42 -4.83
N GLU A 49 -4.61 -2.30 -5.52
CA GLU A 49 -5.84 -1.67 -6.03
C GLU A 49 -6.69 -2.68 -6.80
N GLU A 50 -6.10 -3.40 -7.76
CA GLU A 50 -6.79 -4.37 -8.60
C GLU A 50 -7.44 -5.50 -7.78
N ILE A 51 -6.78 -5.92 -6.70
CA ILE A 51 -7.28 -6.96 -5.80
C ILE A 51 -8.41 -6.40 -4.93
N TYR A 52 -8.25 -5.19 -4.41
CA TYR A 52 -9.28 -4.52 -3.61
C TYR A 52 -10.58 -4.33 -4.40
N GLN A 53 -10.48 -3.86 -5.66
CA GLN A 53 -11.64 -3.70 -6.53
C GLN A 53 -12.35 -5.04 -6.80
N ALA A 54 -11.59 -6.10 -7.07
CA ALA A 54 -12.16 -7.45 -7.26
C ALA A 54 -12.87 -7.98 -6.00
N ILE A 55 -12.32 -7.75 -4.80
CA ILE A 55 -12.96 -8.12 -3.52
C ILE A 55 -14.26 -7.34 -3.33
N LYS A 56 -14.24 -6.03 -3.61
CA LYS A 56 -15.40 -5.14 -3.44
C LYS A 56 -16.56 -5.54 -4.36
N GLN A 57 -16.27 -5.87 -5.62
CA GLN A 57 -17.28 -6.34 -6.58
C GLN A 57 -17.94 -7.66 -6.13
N LYS A 58 -17.16 -8.61 -5.61
CA LYS A 58 -17.68 -9.88 -5.09
C LYS A 58 -18.56 -9.71 -3.85
N LYS A 59 -18.22 -8.75 -2.98
CA LYS A 59 -19.03 -8.47 -1.79
C LYS A 59 -20.37 -7.84 -2.14
N GLY A 60 -20.41 -6.93 -3.12
CA GLY A 60 -21.65 -6.27 -3.56
C GLY A 60 -22.56 -7.08 -4.48
N GLN A 61 -22.16 -8.30 -4.89
CA GLN A 61 -23.01 -9.24 -5.66
C GLN A 61 -23.76 -10.23 -4.77
N ASN A 62 -23.48 -10.26 -3.47
CA ASN A 62 -24.12 -11.16 -2.50
C ASN A 62 -25.18 -10.45 -1.62
N ASP A 63 -25.59 -9.23 -1.99
CA ASP A 63 -26.75 -8.51 -1.46
C ASP A 63 -27.84 -8.44 -2.55
#